data_AF-A0A0R3RT19-F1
#
_entry.id   AF-A0A0R3RT19-F1
#
_cell.length_a   1.000
_cell.length_b   1.000
_cell.length_c   1.000
_cell.angle_alpha   90.00
_cell.angle_beta   90.00
_cell.angle_gamma   90.00
#
_symmetry.space_group_name_H-M   'P 1'
#
loop_
_entity.id
_entity.type
_entity.pdbx_description
1 polymer ?
#
loop_
_entity_poly.entity_id
_entity_poly.type
_entity_poly.pdbx_seq_one_letter_code
_entity_poly.pdbx_strand_id
1 'polypeptide(L)'
;MEQEVLHFCDPSVPNDCGLEGKCMRHLTGNRCRCPSGRMGIMCKRPCQDIYKSCVRWKEEERCQWAKPILPFFEDNCAESCGLCQNNGQSLKIPLPPILEPISWMIGRWETETLSGDRFPVSFQHPYKEVLDISLSDVPMFDRPPVNVSIRAYTNEGSEYNEVGFMTGKPFREFTGFRKNNESLFGNDQVAIEMISNTGVITIEEGMLRDGEILLQLKYKHAIPTSIHYLLKRSRRIFKLKNWNVLMEKTYIEQSNGTVRKWMKRYRRTKDYLMEY
;
A
#
# COMPACT_ATOMS: atom_id res chain seq x y z
N MET A 1 -20.80 10.88 22.72
CA MET A 1 -20.62 9.93 21.61
C MET A 1 -19.31 10.30 20.93
N GLU A 2 -18.24 9.57 21.22
CA GLU A 2 -16.96 9.78 20.52
C GLU A 2 -17.12 9.40 19.05
N GLN A 3 -16.70 10.29 18.14
CA GLN A 3 -16.70 10.03 16.71
C GLN A 3 -15.59 9.00 16.40
N GLU A 4 -15.92 7.96 15.65
CA GLU A 4 -14.96 7.00 15.10
C GLU A 4 -14.22 7.66 13.94
N VAL A 5 -13.00 8.06 14.20
CA VAL A 5 -12.28 9.01 13.35
C VAL A 5 -10.89 8.46 13.04
N LEU A 6 -10.44 8.64 11.79
CA LEU A 6 -9.09 8.28 11.39
C LEU A 6 -8.10 9.28 11.99
N HIS A 7 -7.28 8.80 12.92
CA HIS A 7 -6.18 9.58 13.47
C HIS A 7 -4.90 9.18 12.72
N PHE A 8 -4.31 10.14 12.00
CA PHE A 8 -3.01 9.95 11.33
C PHE A 8 -1.82 10.25 12.26
N CYS A 9 -2.11 10.67 13.50
CA CYS A 9 -1.12 10.82 14.54
C CYS A 9 -1.77 10.75 15.95
N ASP A 10 -0.96 10.43 16.95
CA ASP A 10 -1.32 10.41 18.36
C ASP A 10 -0.58 11.54 19.10
N PRO A 11 -1.29 12.54 19.68
CA PRO A 11 -0.70 13.60 20.47
C PRO A 11 0.05 13.12 21.72
N SER A 12 -0.21 11.90 22.19
CA SER A 12 0.48 11.28 23.33
C SER A 12 1.82 10.64 22.94
N VAL A 13 2.05 10.38 21.65
CA VAL A 13 3.28 9.76 21.13
C VAL A 13 4.24 10.87 20.67
N PRO A 14 5.42 11.01 21.30
CA PRO A 14 6.41 11.99 20.87
C PRO A 14 6.89 11.72 19.44
N ASN A 15 7.05 12.78 18.64
CA ASN A 15 7.56 12.73 17.27
C ASN A 15 6.75 11.83 16.31
N ASP A 16 5.48 11.56 16.60
CA ASP A 16 4.61 10.76 15.73
C ASP A 16 4.35 11.44 14.37
N CYS A 17 4.52 12.76 14.32
CA CYS A 17 4.50 13.56 13.09
C CYS A 17 5.90 13.79 12.48
N GLY A 18 6.92 13.06 12.91
CA GLY A 18 8.31 13.30 12.52
C GLY A 18 8.98 14.40 13.34
N LEU A 19 10.23 14.73 13.01
CA LEU A 19 11.09 15.63 13.81
C LEU A 19 10.57 17.07 13.89
N GLU A 20 9.93 17.56 12.83
CA GLU A 20 9.46 18.95 12.71
C GLU A 20 7.93 19.07 12.70
N GLY A 21 7.23 17.93 12.75
CA GLY A 21 5.77 17.88 12.70
C GLY A 21 5.15 17.91 14.09
N LYS A 22 3.97 18.54 14.20
CA LYS A 22 3.18 18.53 15.43
C LYS A 22 1.83 17.87 15.19
N CYS A 23 1.48 16.89 16.04
CA CYS A 23 0.15 16.29 15.99
C CYS A 23 -0.92 17.27 16.50
N MET A 24 -1.89 17.58 15.65
CA MET A 24 -3.00 18.49 15.93
C MET A 24 -4.28 17.68 16.13
N ARG A 25 -5.06 18.03 17.15
CA ARG A 25 -6.38 17.44 17.39
C ARG A 25 -7.43 18.11 16.51
N HIS A 26 -8.16 17.32 15.73
CA HIS A 26 -9.35 17.79 15.00
C HIS A 26 -10.54 16.88 15.29
N LEU A 27 -11.75 17.43 15.12
CA LEU A 27 -13.00 16.68 15.24
C LEU A 27 -13.09 15.56 14.20
N THR A 28 -12.54 15.79 13.00
CA THR A 28 -12.45 14.83 11.89
C THR A 28 -11.14 14.03 11.86
N GLY A 29 -10.32 14.17 12.90
CA GLY A 29 -9.20 13.28 13.19
C GLY A 29 -7.88 13.97 13.35
N ASN A 30 -7.00 13.36 14.11
CA ASN A 30 -5.70 13.97 14.34
C ASN A 30 -4.91 14.01 13.04
N ARG A 31 -4.26 15.15 12.78
CA ARG A 31 -3.46 15.41 11.59
C ARG A 31 -2.13 16.01 11.99
N CYS A 32 -1.09 15.73 11.22
CA CYS A 32 0.19 16.38 11.38
C CYS A 32 0.17 17.77 10.79
N ARG A 33 0.49 18.78 11.60
CA ARG A 33 0.93 20.08 11.11
C ARG A 33 2.41 19.98 10.76
N CYS A 34 2.71 20.12 9.49
CA CYS A 34 4.03 19.87 8.92
C CYS A 34 4.77 21.17 8.58
N PRO A 35 6.11 21.12 8.44
CA PRO A 35 6.88 22.24 7.90
C PRO A 35 6.47 22.54 6.44
N SER A 36 6.82 23.74 5.97
CA SER A 36 6.50 24.18 4.61
C SER A 36 6.98 23.18 3.56
N GLY A 37 6.14 22.90 2.56
CA GLY A 37 6.41 21.92 1.52
C GLY A 37 6.12 20.47 1.89
N ARG A 38 5.70 20.16 3.12
CA ARG A 38 5.43 18.79 3.58
C ARG A 38 4.00 18.64 4.10
N MET A 39 3.49 17.41 4.03
CA MET A 39 2.22 17.03 4.64
C MET A 39 2.13 15.50 4.88
N GLY A 40 0.98 15.03 5.36
CA GLY A 40 0.71 13.60 5.57
C GLY A 40 1.24 13.03 6.88
N ILE A 41 1.17 11.70 7.00
CA ILE A 41 1.67 10.91 8.11
C ILE A 41 3.18 11.15 8.23
N MET A 42 3.63 11.46 9.46
CA MET A 42 5.03 11.78 9.75
C MET A 42 5.64 12.90 8.88
N CYS A 43 4.82 13.73 8.23
CA CYS A 43 5.25 14.78 7.30
C CYS A 43 6.14 14.27 6.14
N LYS A 44 5.91 13.03 5.69
CA LYS A 44 6.79 12.37 4.72
C LYS A 44 6.50 12.72 3.27
N ARG A 45 5.26 13.04 2.90
CA ARG A 45 4.93 13.40 1.52
C ARG A 45 5.10 14.91 1.25
N PRO A 46 5.41 15.29 0.01
CA PRO A 46 5.32 16.69 -0.40
C PRO A 46 3.90 17.24 -0.24
N CYS A 47 3.80 18.54 0.03
CA CYS A 47 2.56 19.28 -0.06
C CYS A 47 2.16 19.43 -1.53
N GLN A 48 1.11 18.73 -1.94
CA GLN A 48 0.56 18.78 -3.30
C GLN A 48 -0.87 18.25 -3.30
N ASP A 49 -1.65 18.64 -4.30
CA ASP A 49 -2.96 18.06 -4.57
C ASP A 49 -2.84 16.65 -5.18
N ILE A 50 -3.72 15.74 -4.76
CA ILE A 50 -3.77 14.37 -5.25
C ILE A 50 -4.57 14.28 -6.54
N TYR A 51 -5.71 14.98 -6.62
CA TYR A 51 -6.61 14.95 -7.76
C TYR A 51 -6.45 16.21 -8.61
N LYS A 52 -6.44 16.02 -9.93
CA LYS A 52 -6.46 17.14 -10.89
C LYS A 52 -7.70 18.04 -10.76
N SER A 53 -8.77 17.52 -10.16
CA SER A 53 -10.03 18.25 -9.92
C SER A 53 -10.01 19.16 -8.69
N CYS A 54 -8.93 19.18 -7.88
CA CYS A 54 -8.88 19.93 -6.63
C CYS A 54 -9.14 21.44 -6.81
N VAL A 55 -8.60 22.06 -7.87
CA VAL A 55 -8.85 23.47 -8.18
C VAL A 55 -10.34 23.74 -8.41
N ARG A 56 -11.00 22.90 -9.22
CA ARG A 56 -12.43 23.00 -9.47
C ARG A 56 -13.25 22.80 -8.18
N TRP A 57 -12.89 21.83 -7.35
CA TRP A 57 -13.60 21.61 -6.09
C TRP A 57 -13.44 22.75 -5.10
N LYS A 58 -12.32 23.47 -5.13
CA LYS A 58 -12.14 24.71 -4.39
C LYS A 58 -13.10 25.80 -4.88
N GLU A 59 -13.23 25.98 -6.19
CA GLU A 59 -14.17 26.94 -6.80
C GLU A 59 -15.63 26.62 -6.45
N GLU A 60 -15.98 25.34 -6.34
CA GLU A 60 -17.28 24.85 -5.88
C GLU A 60 -17.44 24.89 -4.33
N GLU A 61 -16.55 25.57 -3.61
CA GLU A 61 -16.53 25.73 -2.15
C GLU A 61 -16.50 24.40 -1.34
N ARG A 62 -16.10 23.29 -1.98
CA ARG A 62 -16.12 21.95 -1.35
C ARG A 62 -15.16 21.85 -0.17
N CYS A 63 -14.03 22.56 -0.21
CA CYS A 63 -13.08 22.63 0.91
C CYS A 63 -13.71 23.16 2.21
N GLN A 64 -14.71 24.05 2.11
CA GLN A 64 -15.37 24.66 3.28
C GLN A 64 -16.65 23.91 3.64
N TRP A 65 -17.51 23.66 2.65
CA TRP A 65 -18.81 23.02 2.87
C TRP A 65 -18.69 21.57 3.38
N ALA A 66 -17.75 20.78 2.86
CA ALA A 66 -17.61 19.38 3.24
C ALA A 66 -16.78 19.17 4.51
N LYS A 67 -16.03 20.18 4.97
CA LYS A 67 -15.13 20.10 6.13
C LYS A 67 -15.80 19.56 7.41
N PRO A 68 -17.04 19.94 7.77
CA PRO A 68 -17.71 19.38 8.94
C PRO A 68 -18.17 17.93 8.75
N ILE A 69 -18.25 17.46 7.50
CA ILE A 69 -18.89 16.20 7.10
C ILE A 69 -17.86 15.11 6.80
N LEU A 70 -16.73 15.44 6.17
CA LEU A 70 -15.63 14.51 5.89
C LEU A 70 -14.31 15.24 5.62
N PRO A 71 -13.15 14.67 6.01
CA PRO A 71 -11.84 15.29 5.79
C PRO A 71 -11.29 15.09 4.36
N PHE A 72 -12.09 14.54 3.43
CA PHE A 72 -11.61 14.14 2.10
C PHE A 72 -10.88 15.24 1.33
N PHE A 73 -11.48 16.42 1.19
CA PHE A 73 -10.87 17.52 0.45
C PHE A 73 -9.65 18.09 1.19
N GLU A 74 -9.69 18.08 2.53
CA GLU A 74 -8.56 18.50 3.34
C GLU A 74 -7.34 17.57 3.16
N ASP A 75 -7.57 16.26 3.11
CA ASP A 75 -6.50 15.28 3.01
C ASP A 75 -5.96 15.13 1.57
N ASN A 76 -6.83 15.27 0.56
CA ASN A 76 -6.51 15.02 -0.85
C ASN A 76 -6.29 16.28 -1.70
N CYS A 77 -6.74 17.45 -1.26
CA CYS A 77 -6.63 18.73 -1.97
C CYS A 77 -6.00 19.80 -1.10
N ALA A 78 -4.99 19.41 -0.31
CA ALA A 78 -4.45 20.27 0.74
C ALA A 78 -3.80 21.55 0.22
N GLU A 79 -3.22 21.54 -0.98
CA GLU A 79 -2.64 22.75 -1.57
C GLU A 79 -3.77 23.68 -2.03
N SER A 80 -4.72 23.17 -2.81
CA SER A 80 -5.88 23.94 -3.26
C SER A 80 -6.70 24.50 -2.08
N CYS A 81 -6.95 23.68 -1.05
CA CYS A 81 -7.69 24.06 0.15
C CYS A 81 -6.87 24.90 1.14
N GLY A 82 -5.60 25.19 0.86
CA GLY A 82 -4.75 26.09 1.66
C GLY A 82 -4.30 25.53 3.01
N LEU A 83 -4.25 24.20 3.14
CA LEU A 83 -3.81 23.51 4.36
C LEU A 83 -2.29 23.34 4.45
N CYS A 84 -1.63 23.37 3.30
CA CYS A 84 -0.18 23.41 3.21
C CYS A 84 0.25 24.29 2.03
N GLN A 85 1.54 24.63 1.98
CA GLN A 85 2.14 25.39 0.90
C GLN A 85 3.21 24.54 0.22
N ASN A 86 3.08 24.33 -1.09
CA ASN A 86 4.06 23.62 -1.89
C ASN A 86 5.35 24.46 -1.99
N ASN A 87 6.51 23.79 -1.91
CA ASN A 87 7.83 24.41 -1.98
C ASN A 87 8.56 24.12 -3.30
N GLY A 88 7.83 23.63 -4.32
CA GLY A 88 8.36 23.22 -5.62
C GLY A 88 8.75 21.74 -5.69
N GLN A 89 8.67 20.98 -4.59
CA GLN A 89 8.82 19.52 -4.62
C GLN A 89 7.44 18.87 -4.78
N SER A 90 7.28 18.00 -5.77
CA SER A 90 6.02 17.31 -6.03
C SER A 90 6.29 15.95 -6.65
N LEU A 91 5.54 14.93 -6.24
CA LEU A 91 5.67 13.63 -6.88
C LEU A 91 4.99 13.68 -8.24
N LYS A 92 5.61 13.06 -9.26
CA LYS A 92 5.00 12.94 -10.59
C LYS A 92 3.59 12.35 -10.54
N ILE A 93 3.40 11.33 -9.70
CA ILE A 93 2.10 10.77 -9.35
C ILE A 93 1.97 10.96 -7.84
N PRO A 94 0.98 11.73 -7.34
CA PRO A 94 0.83 11.93 -5.91
C PRO A 94 0.45 10.65 -5.17
N LEU A 95 1.01 10.43 -3.98
CA LEU A 95 0.63 9.33 -3.08
C LEU A 95 -0.67 9.68 -2.33
N PRO A 96 -1.77 8.94 -2.52
CA PRO A 96 -3.00 9.16 -1.77
C PRO A 96 -2.82 8.89 -0.26
N PRO A 97 -3.44 9.71 0.62
CA PRO A 97 -3.30 9.59 2.07
C PRO A 97 -3.61 8.18 2.62
N ILE A 98 -4.61 7.52 2.03
CA ILE A 98 -5.05 6.18 2.43
C ILE A 98 -4.00 5.09 2.18
N LEU A 99 -3.05 5.34 1.28
CA LEU A 99 -1.95 4.42 0.95
C LEU A 99 -0.66 4.73 1.71
N GLU A 100 -0.60 5.83 2.47
CA GLU A 100 0.56 6.17 3.30
C GLU A 100 0.99 5.06 4.28
N PRO A 101 0.08 4.30 4.93
CA PRO A 101 0.48 3.20 5.83
C PRO A 101 1.27 2.07 5.15
N ILE A 102 1.10 1.88 3.83
CA ILE A 102 1.81 0.87 3.05
C ILE A 102 2.92 1.47 2.17
N SER A 103 3.17 2.78 2.27
CA SER A 103 4.13 3.52 1.44
C SER A 103 5.56 2.97 1.49
N TRP A 104 5.93 2.30 2.57
CA TRP A 104 7.24 1.69 2.76
C TRP A 104 7.55 0.55 1.77
N MET A 105 6.53 -0.03 1.12
CA MET A 105 6.68 -1.03 0.07
C MET A 105 6.87 -0.42 -1.32
N ILE A 106 6.50 0.86 -1.52
CA ILE A 106 6.55 1.51 -2.83
C ILE A 106 8.01 1.65 -3.27
N GLY A 107 8.30 1.20 -4.48
CA GLY A 107 9.64 1.17 -5.05
C GLY A 107 9.88 -0.06 -5.92
N ARG A 108 11.09 -0.12 -6.50
CA ARG A 108 11.59 -1.30 -7.21
C ARG A 108 12.55 -2.07 -6.31
N TRP A 109 12.36 -3.37 -6.29
CA TRP A 109 13.00 -4.31 -5.39
C TRP A 109 13.53 -5.50 -6.16
N GLU A 110 14.77 -5.90 -5.93
CA GLU A 110 15.42 -6.97 -6.67
C GLU A 110 16.02 -8.03 -5.75
N THR A 111 15.91 -9.30 -6.15
CA THR A 111 16.50 -10.43 -5.44
C THR A 111 17.02 -11.48 -6.42
N GLU A 112 18.00 -12.25 -5.98
CA GLU A 112 18.48 -13.46 -6.63
C GLU A 112 18.34 -14.63 -5.65
N THR A 113 17.78 -15.75 -6.11
CA THR A 113 17.51 -16.91 -5.27
C THR A 113 18.56 -18.00 -5.46
N LEU A 114 18.62 -18.94 -4.51
CA LEU A 114 19.43 -20.17 -4.61
C LEU A 114 18.57 -21.41 -4.89
N SER A 115 17.24 -21.27 -4.85
CA SER A 115 16.27 -22.31 -5.16
C SER A 115 15.19 -21.78 -6.10
N GLY A 116 14.46 -22.69 -6.74
CA GLY A 116 13.31 -22.36 -7.58
C GLY A 116 12.02 -22.07 -6.80
N ASP A 117 12.03 -22.06 -5.47
CA ASP A 117 10.81 -21.84 -4.68
C ASP A 117 10.27 -20.42 -4.91
N ARG A 118 9.04 -20.35 -5.42
CA ARG A 118 8.38 -19.12 -5.80
C ARG A 118 6.86 -19.25 -5.65
N PHE A 119 6.22 -18.13 -5.34
CA PHE A 119 4.77 -18.00 -5.28
C PHE A 119 4.26 -17.23 -6.50
N PRO A 120 3.10 -17.60 -7.07
CA PRO A 120 2.35 -18.82 -6.76
C PRO A 120 2.94 -20.06 -7.42
N VAL A 121 3.72 -19.89 -8.50
CA VAL A 121 4.33 -20.97 -9.29
C VAL A 121 5.85 -20.97 -9.12
N SER A 122 6.39 -22.14 -8.76
CA SER A 122 7.83 -22.38 -8.58
C SER A 122 8.56 -22.65 -9.90
N PHE A 123 9.83 -22.27 -9.96
CA PHE A 123 10.76 -22.67 -11.00
C PHE A 123 11.45 -24.00 -10.66
N GLN A 124 12.05 -24.63 -11.65
CA GLN A 124 12.96 -25.77 -11.45
C GLN A 124 14.37 -25.30 -11.03
N HIS A 125 14.76 -24.09 -11.44
CA HIS A 125 16.09 -23.54 -11.25
C HIS A 125 16.06 -22.24 -10.42
N PRO A 126 17.21 -21.82 -9.87
CA PRO A 126 17.35 -20.50 -9.27
C PRO A 126 17.00 -19.39 -10.27
N TYR A 127 16.50 -18.27 -9.75
CA TYR A 127 16.00 -17.17 -10.58
C TYR A 127 16.37 -15.81 -9.99
N LYS A 128 16.33 -14.80 -10.84
CA LYS A 128 16.32 -13.39 -10.46
C LYS A 128 14.89 -12.90 -10.52
N GLU A 129 14.55 -11.99 -9.60
CA GLU A 129 13.21 -11.44 -9.53
C GLU A 129 13.25 -9.94 -9.24
N VAL A 130 12.41 -9.21 -9.97
CA VAL A 130 12.13 -7.80 -9.81
C VAL A 130 10.68 -7.67 -9.34
N LEU A 131 10.49 -7.14 -8.14
CA LEU A 131 9.20 -6.70 -7.59
C LEU A 131 9.13 -5.19 -7.74
N ASP A 132 8.14 -4.71 -8.49
CA ASP A 132 7.94 -3.28 -8.76
C ASP A 132 6.56 -2.87 -8.25
N ILE A 133 6.53 -2.03 -7.22
CA ILE A 133 5.33 -1.48 -6.59
C ILE A 133 5.32 0.01 -6.86
N SER A 134 4.43 0.45 -7.75
CA SER A 134 4.41 1.83 -8.25
C SER A 134 3.09 2.53 -7.99
N LEU A 135 3.15 3.86 -7.87
CA LEU A 135 1.96 4.69 -7.75
C LEU A 135 1.13 4.59 -9.04
N SER A 136 -0.19 4.62 -8.88
CA SER A 136 -1.13 4.68 -9.99
C SER A 136 -1.79 6.06 -10.02
N ASP A 137 -2.08 6.55 -11.22
CA ASP A 137 -3.04 7.66 -11.35
C ASP A 137 -4.38 7.19 -10.76
N VAL A 138 -5.06 8.07 -10.03
CA VAL A 138 -6.25 7.71 -9.27
C VAL A 138 -7.51 8.15 -10.03
N PRO A 139 -8.13 7.29 -10.87
CA PRO A 139 -9.41 7.61 -11.49
C PRO A 139 -10.60 7.42 -10.55
N MET A 140 -10.41 6.72 -9.43
CA MET A 140 -11.48 6.27 -8.54
C MET A 140 -11.47 7.01 -7.21
N PHE A 141 -12.66 7.38 -6.75
CA PHE A 141 -12.86 7.86 -5.39
C PHE A 141 -12.73 6.70 -4.40
N ASP A 142 -12.41 7.02 -3.15
CA ASP A 142 -12.37 6.13 -1.97
C ASP A 142 -11.18 5.15 -1.88
N ARG A 143 -10.92 4.31 -2.88
CA ARG A 143 -9.93 3.21 -2.79
C ARG A 143 -8.93 3.19 -3.94
N PRO A 144 -7.98 4.13 -4.00
CA PRO A 144 -6.88 4.07 -4.95
C PRO A 144 -6.03 2.81 -4.73
N PRO A 145 -5.60 2.13 -5.81
CA PRO A 145 -4.60 1.08 -5.73
C PRO A 145 -3.17 1.60 -5.92
N VAL A 146 -2.18 0.80 -5.53
CA VAL A 146 -0.85 0.84 -6.15
C VAL A 146 -0.72 -0.31 -7.15
N ASN A 147 0.02 -0.09 -8.22
CA ASN A 147 0.31 -1.12 -9.20
C ASN A 147 1.37 -2.07 -8.64
N VAL A 148 1.19 -3.36 -8.83
CA VAL A 148 2.17 -4.39 -8.47
C VAL A 148 2.54 -5.16 -9.73
N SER A 149 3.83 -5.27 -10.00
CA SER A 149 4.33 -6.18 -11.03
C SER A 149 5.52 -6.97 -10.54
N ILE A 150 5.60 -8.22 -10.98
CA ILE A 150 6.68 -9.13 -10.66
C ILE A 150 7.21 -9.70 -11.96
N ARG A 151 8.52 -9.60 -12.18
CA ARG A 151 9.21 -10.27 -13.28
C ARG A 151 10.26 -11.19 -12.71
N ALA A 152 10.16 -12.47 -13.01
CA ALA A 152 11.11 -13.48 -12.54
C ALA A 152 11.65 -14.26 -13.73
N TYR A 153 12.97 -14.43 -13.80
CA TYR A 153 13.62 -15.10 -14.90
C TYR A 153 14.78 -15.98 -14.42
N THR A 154 14.93 -17.15 -15.04
CA THR A 154 16.03 -18.07 -14.79
C THR A 154 17.16 -17.86 -15.80
N ASN A 155 18.35 -18.38 -15.49
CA ASN A 155 19.48 -18.31 -16.42
C ASN A 155 19.26 -19.18 -17.67
N GLU A 156 18.43 -20.24 -17.61
CA GLU A 156 18.08 -21.03 -18.80
C GLU A 156 17.02 -20.38 -19.70
N GLY A 157 16.45 -19.23 -19.30
CA GLY A 157 15.53 -18.44 -20.11
C GLY A 157 14.04 -18.64 -19.79
N SER A 158 13.69 -19.35 -18.72
CA SER A 158 12.29 -19.38 -18.25
C SER A 158 11.91 -18.04 -17.65
N GLU A 159 10.73 -17.51 -18.00
CA GLU A 159 10.26 -16.20 -17.52
C GLU A 159 8.81 -16.24 -17.03
N TYR A 160 8.58 -15.82 -15.79
CA TYR A 160 7.25 -15.62 -15.21
C TYR A 160 7.01 -14.15 -14.92
N ASN A 161 5.86 -13.68 -15.38
CA ASN A 161 5.43 -12.29 -15.29
C ASN A 161 4.07 -12.23 -14.61
N GLU A 162 3.96 -11.39 -13.60
CA GLU A 162 2.72 -11.14 -12.87
C GLU A 162 2.44 -9.65 -12.81
N VAL A 163 1.17 -9.29 -12.94
CA VAL A 163 0.68 -7.92 -12.85
C VAL A 163 -0.59 -7.89 -12.00
N GLY A 164 -0.82 -6.78 -11.33
CA GLY A 164 -1.93 -6.67 -10.42
C GLY A 164 -1.93 -5.37 -9.64
N PHE A 165 -2.72 -5.37 -8.56
CA PHE A 165 -2.97 -4.19 -7.76
C PHE A 165 -2.92 -4.54 -6.28
N MET A 166 -2.53 -3.56 -5.48
CA MET A 166 -2.58 -3.63 -4.02
C MET A 166 -3.40 -2.47 -3.50
N THR A 167 -4.33 -2.76 -2.60
CA THR A 167 -5.21 -1.78 -1.96
C THR A 167 -5.04 -1.83 -0.45
N GLY A 168 -5.21 -0.68 0.20
CA GLY A 168 -5.21 -0.53 1.65
C GLY A 168 -6.55 0.03 2.11
N LYS A 169 -7.01 -0.44 3.27
CA LYS A 169 -8.18 0.08 3.96
C LYS A 169 -7.85 0.29 5.44
N PRO A 170 -7.71 1.55 5.89
CA PRO A 170 -7.51 1.84 7.30
C PRO A 170 -8.66 1.30 8.15
N PHE A 171 -8.35 0.81 9.35
CA PHE A 171 -9.36 0.25 10.24
C PHE A 171 -10.34 1.31 10.73
N ARG A 172 -9.84 2.48 11.14
CA ARG A 172 -10.64 3.60 11.67
C ARG A 172 -10.99 4.61 10.58
N GLU A 173 -11.58 4.17 9.49
CA GLU A 173 -11.86 5.09 8.39
C GLU A 173 -13.20 5.82 8.55
N PHE A 174 -13.17 7.15 8.40
CA PHE A 174 -14.37 7.96 8.35
C PHE A 174 -14.86 8.13 6.91
N THR A 175 -15.58 7.13 6.39
CA THR A 175 -16.18 7.15 5.03
C THR A 175 -17.51 7.91 4.96
N GLY A 176 -17.98 8.46 6.09
CA GLY A 176 -19.33 9.04 6.22
C GLY A 176 -20.45 8.00 6.34
N PHE A 177 -20.14 6.70 6.14
CA PHE A 177 -21.09 5.59 6.32
C PHE A 177 -20.78 4.85 7.62
N ARG A 178 -21.61 5.05 8.65
CA ARG A 178 -21.48 4.37 9.95
C ARG A 178 -21.89 2.90 9.82
N LYS A 179 -21.01 1.99 10.22
CA LYS A 179 -21.42 0.63 10.60
C LYS A 179 -21.67 0.62 12.10
N ASN A 180 -22.90 0.32 12.51
CA ASN A 180 -23.21 0.17 13.92
C ASN A 180 -22.47 -1.07 14.47
N ASN A 181 -21.76 -0.93 15.60
CA ASN A 181 -20.97 -1.96 16.29
C ASN A 181 -19.60 -2.32 15.69
N GLU A 182 -18.82 -1.38 15.17
CA GLU A 182 -17.40 -1.65 14.89
C GLU A 182 -16.56 -1.60 16.17
N SER A 183 -15.55 -2.49 16.23
CA SER A 183 -14.64 -2.58 17.37
C SER A 183 -13.78 -1.31 17.47
N LEU A 184 -13.48 -0.84 18.68
CA LEU A 184 -12.50 0.24 18.87
C LEU A 184 -11.07 -0.20 18.57
N PHE A 185 -10.83 -1.51 18.47
CA PHE A 185 -9.51 -2.10 18.20
C PHE A 185 -9.56 -2.95 16.93
N GLY A 186 -8.62 -2.71 16.03
CA GLY A 186 -8.46 -3.49 14.81
C GLY A 186 -7.27 -3.02 13.99
N ASN A 187 -6.96 -3.79 12.95
CA ASN A 187 -5.81 -3.57 12.09
C ASN A 187 -6.26 -3.09 10.72
N ASP A 188 -5.43 -2.24 10.10
CA ASP A 188 -5.63 -1.84 8.72
C ASP A 188 -5.64 -3.09 7.83
N GLN A 189 -6.55 -3.12 6.87
CA GLN A 189 -6.70 -4.22 5.93
C GLN A 189 -5.92 -3.94 4.66
N VAL A 190 -5.38 -5.00 4.06
CA VAL A 190 -4.61 -4.93 2.81
C VAL A 190 -5.03 -6.09 1.92
N ALA A 191 -5.17 -5.83 0.63
CA ALA A 191 -5.40 -6.86 -0.37
C ALA A 191 -4.43 -6.73 -1.54
N ILE A 192 -4.01 -7.86 -2.11
CA ILE A 192 -3.23 -7.93 -3.34
C ILE A 192 -3.95 -8.88 -4.30
N GLU A 193 -4.25 -8.40 -5.49
CA GLU A 193 -4.77 -9.18 -6.60
C GLU A 193 -3.70 -9.28 -7.70
N MET A 194 -3.43 -10.48 -8.19
CA MET A 194 -2.39 -10.74 -9.20
C MET A 194 -2.91 -11.68 -10.28
N ILE A 195 -2.46 -11.44 -11.51
CA ILE A 195 -2.64 -12.31 -12.67
C ILE A 195 -1.25 -12.64 -13.23
N SER A 196 -1.02 -13.92 -13.48
CA SER A 196 0.26 -14.46 -13.97
C SER A 196 0.16 -14.92 -15.43
N ASN A 197 1.25 -14.76 -16.19
CA ASN A 197 1.41 -15.39 -17.51
C ASN A 197 1.42 -16.93 -17.46
N THR A 198 1.58 -17.53 -16.27
CA THR A 198 1.37 -18.96 -16.05
C THR A 198 -0.11 -19.35 -16.05
N GLY A 199 -1.04 -18.41 -16.29
CA GLY A 199 -2.47 -18.66 -16.32
C GLY A 199 -3.11 -18.84 -14.94
N VAL A 200 -2.50 -18.27 -13.90
CA VAL A 200 -2.97 -18.33 -12.51
C VAL A 200 -3.37 -16.93 -12.05
N ILE A 201 -4.50 -16.83 -11.36
CA ILE A 201 -5.03 -15.62 -10.73
C ILE A 201 -5.07 -15.88 -9.22
N THR A 202 -4.65 -14.91 -8.42
CA THR A 202 -4.69 -14.98 -6.96
C THR A 202 -5.22 -13.69 -6.36
N ILE A 203 -6.07 -13.79 -5.34
CA ILE A 203 -6.41 -12.67 -4.45
C ILE A 203 -6.00 -13.07 -3.04
N GLU A 204 -5.10 -12.27 -2.48
CA GLU A 204 -4.62 -12.40 -1.12
C GLU A 204 -5.16 -11.24 -0.29
N GLU A 205 -5.77 -11.54 0.87
CA GLU A 205 -6.25 -10.53 1.81
C GLU A 205 -5.58 -10.71 3.17
N GLY A 206 -5.42 -9.62 3.89
CA GLY A 206 -5.03 -9.67 5.29
C GLY A 206 -4.87 -8.30 5.90
N MET A 207 -3.83 -8.12 6.72
CA MET A 207 -3.73 -6.98 7.62
C MET A 207 -2.32 -6.41 7.70
N LEU A 208 -2.24 -5.10 7.87
CA LEU A 208 -1.05 -4.37 8.28
C LEU A 208 -1.06 -4.26 9.81
N ARG A 209 -0.05 -4.84 10.45
CA ARG A 209 0.12 -4.82 11.91
C ARG A 209 1.59 -4.74 12.26
N ASP A 210 1.95 -3.85 13.18
CA ASP A 210 3.33 -3.70 13.71
C ASP A 210 4.38 -3.49 12.59
N GLY A 211 4.01 -2.77 11.52
CA GLY A 211 4.87 -2.52 10.35
C GLY A 211 5.10 -3.75 9.46
N GLU A 212 4.28 -4.80 9.62
CA GLU A 212 4.29 -6.01 8.81
C GLU A 212 2.95 -6.17 8.09
N ILE A 213 3.00 -6.59 6.82
CA ILE A 213 1.80 -7.00 6.08
C ILE A 213 1.72 -8.52 6.09
N LEU A 214 0.62 -9.03 6.63
CA LEU A 214 0.29 -10.45 6.65
C LEU A 214 -0.85 -10.70 5.65
N LEU A 215 -0.60 -11.51 4.64
CA LEU A 215 -1.56 -11.85 3.59
C LEU A 215 -1.87 -13.35 3.60
N GLN A 216 -3.11 -13.68 3.26
CA GLN A 216 -3.60 -15.04 3.09
C GLN A 216 -4.34 -15.17 1.76
N LEU A 217 -4.10 -16.25 1.02
CA LEU A 217 -4.85 -16.56 -0.19
C LEU A 217 -6.33 -16.78 0.13
N LYS A 218 -7.20 -15.94 -0.45
CA LYS A 218 -8.66 -16.03 -0.33
C LYS A 218 -9.29 -16.58 -1.59
N TYR A 219 -8.81 -16.13 -2.74
CA TYR A 219 -9.29 -16.56 -4.04
C TYR A 219 -8.13 -17.02 -4.91
N LYS A 220 -8.38 -18.04 -5.72
CA LYS A 220 -7.45 -18.57 -6.70
C LYS A 220 -8.24 -19.11 -7.88
N HIS A 221 -7.74 -18.84 -9.08
CA HIS A 221 -8.29 -19.40 -10.30
C HIS A 221 -7.15 -19.72 -11.26
N ALA A 222 -7.36 -20.72 -12.13
CA ALA A 222 -6.40 -21.04 -13.16
C ALA A 222 -7.13 -21.48 -14.42
N ILE A 223 -6.54 -21.17 -15.58
CA ILE A 223 -6.99 -21.73 -16.85
C ILE A 223 -6.80 -23.26 -16.84
N PRO A 224 -7.53 -24.03 -17.68
CA PRO A 224 -7.50 -25.50 -17.63
C PRO A 224 -6.11 -26.13 -17.68
N THR A 225 -5.20 -25.57 -18.48
CA THR A 225 -3.81 -26.03 -18.63
C THR A 225 -2.93 -25.75 -17.41
N SER A 226 -3.40 -24.96 -16.45
CA SER A 226 -2.63 -24.46 -15.31
C SER A 226 -3.24 -24.87 -13.95
N ILE A 227 -4.26 -25.74 -13.95
CA ILE A 227 -4.96 -26.18 -12.73
C ILE A 227 -4.00 -26.85 -11.73
N HIS A 228 -2.97 -27.55 -12.22
CA HIS A 228 -1.98 -28.21 -11.36
C HIS A 228 -1.15 -27.23 -10.52
N TYR A 229 -1.12 -25.94 -10.86
CA TYR A 229 -0.46 -24.90 -10.08
C TYR A 229 -1.31 -24.37 -8.92
N LEU A 230 -2.59 -24.73 -8.82
CA LEU A 230 -3.47 -24.22 -7.77
C LEU A 230 -3.02 -24.70 -6.40
N LEU A 231 -2.58 -23.74 -5.59
CA LEU A 231 -2.20 -23.95 -4.19
C LEU A 231 -3.44 -24.18 -3.35
N LYS A 232 -3.41 -25.07 -2.36
CA LYS A 232 -4.51 -25.25 -1.40
C LYS A 232 -4.66 -24.01 -0.52
N ARG A 233 -3.56 -23.54 0.08
CA ARG A 233 -3.47 -22.34 0.93
C ARG A 233 -2.13 -21.66 0.74
N SER A 234 -2.07 -20.35 1.00
CA SER A 234 -0.79 -19.65 1.17
C SER A 234 -0.88 -18.61 2.28
N ARG A 235 0.28 -18.22 2.78
CA ARG A 235 0.47 -17.09 3.68
C ARG A 235 1.77 -16.38 3.32
N ARG A 236 1.70 -15.08 3.06
CA ARG A 236 2.85 -14.23 2.76
C ARG A 236 2.98 -13.15 3.82
N ILE A 237 4.21 -12.85 4.21
CA ILE A 237 4.52 -11.82 5.19
C ILE A 237 5.56 -10.90 4.59
N PHE A 238 5.24 -9.61 4.52
CA PHE A 238 6.17 -8.56 4.11
C PHE A 238 6.59 -7.72 5.31
N LYS A 239 7.88 -7.45 5.41
CA LYS A 239 8.44 -6.56 6.43
C LYS A 239 9.61 -5.78 5.88
N LEU A 240 9.64 -4.48 6.15
CA LEU A 240 10.84 -3.69 5.92
C LEU A 240 11.85 -3.93 7.05
N LYS A 241 13.02 -4.49 6.72
CA LYS A 241 14.09 -4.70 7.71
C LYS A 241 14.86 -3.39 7.98
N ASN A 242 15.12 -2.64 6.91
CA ASN A 242 15.66 -1.29 6.91
C ASN A 242 15.27 -0.63 5.57
N TRP A 243 15.58 0.64 5.39
CA TRP A 243 15.18 1.42 4.21
C TRP A 243 15.51 0.76 2.86
N ASN A 244 16.53 -0.11 2.80
CA ASN A 244 16.99 -0.78 1.59
C ASN A 244 16.68 -2.26 1.48
N VAL A 245 16.08 -2.88 2.50
CA VAL A 245 15.89 -4.34 2.54
C VAL A 245 14.46 -4.68 2.88
N LEU A 246 13.73 -5.19 1.88
CA LEU A 246 12.40 -5.75 2.01
C LEU A 246 12.50 -7.26 2.18
N MET A 247 11.84 -7.78 3.20
CA MET A 247 11.79 -9.21 3.51
C MET A 247 10.42 -9.76 3.13
N GLU A 248 10.40 -10.87 2.40
CA GLU A 248 9.18 -11.66 2.16
C GLU A 248 9.38 -13.05 2.77
N LYS A 249 8.44 -13.50 3.60
CA LYS A 249 8.35 -14.89 4.06
C LYS A 249 7.10 -15.52 3.48
N THR A 250 7.27 -16.67 2.85
CA THR A 250 6.17 -17.33 2.14
C THR A 250 5.99 -18.75 2.64
N TYR A 251 4.73 -19.11 2.85
CA TYR A 251 4.27 -20.44 3.22
C TYR A 251 3.21 -20.85 2.20
N ILE A 252 3.36 -22.02 1.59
CA ILE A 252 2.35 -22.59 0.70
C ILE A 252 2.02 -24.01 1.14
N GLU A 253 0.76 -24.38 0.95
CA GLU A 253 0.27 -25.74 1.04
C GLU A 253 -0.25 -26.12 -0.34
N GLN A 254 0.31 -27.17 -0.95
CA GLN A 254 -0.15 -27.70 -2.23
C GLN A 254 -1.37 -28.62 -2.05
N SER A 255 -2.06 -28.93 -3.15
CA SER A 255 -3.26 -29.79 -3.13
C SER A 255 -2.99 -31.21 -2.59
N ASN A 256 -1.76 -31.70 -2.74
CA ASN A 256 -1.31 -32.98 -2.19
C ASN A 256 -0.92 -32.93 -0.69
N GLY A 257 -1.08 -31.78 -0.02
CA GLY A 257 -0.70 -31.57 1.39
C GLY A 257 0.77 -31.20 1.62
N THR A 258 1.60 -31.13 0.57
CA THR A 258 3.00 -30.71 0.71
C THR A 258 3.05 -29.26 1.15
N VAL A 259 3.78 -29.01 2.24
CA VAL A 259 4.03 -27.66 2.76
C VAL A 259 5.43 -27.22 2.40
N ARG A 260 5.55 -26.02 1.83
CA ARG A 260 6.84 -25.37 1.57
C ARG A 260 6.90 -24.02 2.25
N LYS A 261 8.10 -23.66 2.69
CA LYS A 261 8.40 -22.39 3.32
C LYS A 261 9.75 -21.87 2.85
N TRP A 262 9.80 -20.61 2.45
CA TRP A 262 11.04 -19.94 2.12
C TRP A 262 10.98 -18.46 2.49
N MET A 263 12.10 -17.77 2.30
CA MET A 263 12.24 -16.35 2.58
C MET A 263 13.09 -15.69 1.50
N LYS A 264 12.62 -14.56 0.98
CA LYS A 264 13.35 -13.71 0.04
C LYS A 264 13.81 -12.43 0.73
N ARG A 265 14.95 -11.90 0.28
CA ARG A 265 15.48 -10.60 0.71
C ARG A 265 15.68 -9.75 -0.53
N TYR A 266 14.80 -8.79 -0.74
CA TYR A 266 14.94 -7.86 -1.84
C TYR A 266 15.77 -6.66 -1.42
N ARG A 267 16.59 -6.17 -2.35
CA ARG A 267 17.30 -4.90 -2.24
C ARG A 267 16.54 -3.84 -3.03
N ARG A 268 16.37 -2.66 -2.44
CA ARG A 268 15.77 -1.52 -3.15
C ARG A 268 16.72 -1.06 -4.25
N THR A 269 16.22 -0.95 -5.48
CA THR A 269 16.95 -0.38 -6.61
C THR A 269 16.37 0.95 -7.06
N LYS A 270 15.10 1.23 -6.72
CA LYS A 270 14.46 2.50 -7.01
C LYS A 270 13.45 2.88 -5.92
N ASP A 271 13.41 4.16 -5.54
CA ASP A 271 12.46 4.73 -4.57
C ASP A 271 11.58 5.78 -5.25
N TYR A 272 10.35 5.39 -5.61
CA TYR A 272 9.44 6.28 -6.32
C TYR A 272 8.94 7.46 -5.48
N LEU A 273 9.09 7.42 -4.15
CA LEU A 273 8.68 8.51 -3.26
C LEU A 273 9.77 9.58 -3.11
N MET A 274 10.93 9.38 -3.75
CA MET A 274 12.06 10.31 -3.79
C MET A 274 12.25 10.94 -5.19
N GLU A 275 11.35 10.66 -6.13
CA GLU A 275 11.32 11.26 -7.48
C GLU A 275 10.41 12.50 -7.48
N TYR A 276 11.02 13.66 -7.22
CA TYR A 276 10.38 14.98 -7.29
C TYR A 276 10.65 15.68 -8.64
#